data_AF-A0A8S3G0Z5-F1
#
_entry.id   AF-A0A8S3G0Z5-F1
#
_cell.length_a   1.000
_cell.length_b   1.000
_cell.length_c   1.000
_cell.angle_alpha   90.00
_cell.angle_beta   90.00
_cell.angle_gamma   90.00
#
_symmetry.space_group_name_H-M   'P 1'
#
loop_
_entity.id
_entity.type
_entity.pdbx_description
1 polymer ?
#
loop_
_entity_poly.entity_id
_entity_poly.type
_entity_poly.pdbx_seq_one_letter_code
_entity_poly.pdbx_strand_id
1 'polypeptide(L)'
;MGMLPVFRTVPGHEKWARVYVRPCWEIVNEDFKLSFIHRMPDLKSSITYFAFCFPHSYEDMQLLLNTYDNLYHSRLADYYLEHPSMPVNSSDIYYHRETLCYSSDSNRLDLITITSYKGITNEREHHFDKKLFPDVSTITKRPHQFRNKR
;
A
#
# COMPACT_ATOMS: atom_id res chain seq x y z
N MET A 1 3.97 -24.24 1.29
CA MET A 1 5.26 -23.77 1.83
C MET A 1 4.94 -22.77 2.93
N GLY A 2 5.31 -23.06 4.18
CA GLY A 2 4.92 -22.25 5.36
C GLY A 2 5.76 -20.99 5.53
N MET A 3 5.19 -19.99 6.21
CA MET A 3 5.84 -18.71 6.51
C MET A 3 7.06 -18.93 7.40
N LEU A 4 8.27 -18.82 6.82
CA LEU A 4 9.52 -18.74 7.57
C LEU A 4 9.57 -17.40 8.32
N PRO A 5 9.78 -17.38 9.65
CA PRO A 5 10.06 -16.14 10.38
C PRO A 5 11.22 -15.38 9.75
N VAL A 6 11.23 -14.07 9.98
CA VAL A 6 12.31 -13.19 9.54
C VAL A 6 13.06 -12.64 10.74
N PHE A 7 14.32 -12.27 10.51
CA PHE A 7 15.17 -11.64 11.50
C PHE A 7 15.87 -10.40 10.92
N ARG A 8 16.26 -9.49 11.82
CA ARG A 8 17.13 -8.34 11.56
C ARG A 8 18.05 -8.15 12.75
N THR A 9 19.33 -7.88 12.54
CA THR A 9 20.27 -7.59 13.64
C THR A 9 20.92 -6.22 13.45
N VAL A 10 20.88 -5.40 14.50
CA VAL A 10 21.46 -4.04 14.48
C VAL A 10 22.49 -3.91 15.60
N PRO A 11 23.76 -3.55 15.32
CA PRO A 11 24.36 -3.44 13.98
C PRO A 11 24.64 -4.81 13.34
N GLY A 12 24.98 -4.83 12.06
CA GLY A 12 25.55 -5.99 11.35
C GLY A 12 24.66 -6.67 10.31
N HIS A 13 23.33 -6.63 10.45
CA HIS A 13 22.38 -7.16 9.45
C HIS A 13 21.06 -6.38 9.47
N GLU A 14 21.11 -5.14 8.97
CA GLU A 14 20.01 -4.17 9.09
C GLU A 14 18.81 -4.42 8.16
N LYS A 15 18.96 -5.30 7.16
CA LYS A 15 17.83 -5.72 6.32
C LYS A 15 17.16 -6.94 6.95
N TRP A 16 15.83 -7.04 6.81
CA TRP A 16 15.12 -8.25 7.19
C TRP A 16 15.53 -9.40 6.25
N ALA A 17 15.74 -10.59 6.81
CA ALA A 17 16.00 -11.82 6.07
C ALA A 17 15.25 -12.99 6.69
N ARG A 18 14.96 -14.03 5.89
CA ARG A 18 14.31 -15.24 6.41
C ARG A 18 15.28 -16.05 7.27
N VAL A 19 14.79 -16.62 8.35
CA VAL A 19 15.53 -17.65 9.10
C VAL A 19 15.81 -18.82 8.15
N TYR A 20 17.09 -19.19 8.05
CA TYR A 20 17.55 -20.20 7.08
C TYR A 20 17.07 -21.60 7.40
N VAL A 21 17.02 -21.95 8.68
CA VAL A 21 16.59 -23.27 9.14
C VAL A 21 15.07 -23.33 9.08
N ARG A 22 14.55 -24.38 8.43
CA ARG A 22 13.10 -24.60 8.36
C ARG A 22 12.55 -24.82 9.78
N PRO A 23 11.57 -24.03 10.21
CA PRO A 23 10.97 -24.20 11.52
C PRO A 23 10.12 -25.46 11.57
N CYS A 24 9.99 -26.02 12.77
CA CYS A 24 8.97 -27.02 13.09
C CYS A 24 7.83 -26.36 13.87
N TRP A 25 6.65 -26.98 13.81
CA TRP A 25 5.50 -26.54 14.56
C TRP A 25 4.76 -27.74 15.13
N GLU A 26 4.09 -27.52 16.25
CA GLU A 26 3.25 -28.51 16.94
C GLU A 26 2.07 -27.81 17.63
N ILE A 27 1.03 -28.57 17.94
CA ILE A 27 -0.06 -28.13 18.81
C ILE A 27 0.06 -28.91 20.11
N VAL A 28 0.25 -28.21 21.23
CA VAL A 28 0.42 -28.81 22.56
C VAL A 28 -0.58 -28.16 23.50
N ASN A 29 -1.52 -28.94 24.04
CA ASN A 29 -2.62 -28.43 24.89
C ASN A 29 -3.41 -27.29 24.20
N GLU A 30 -3.77 -27.47 22.93
CA GLU A 30 -4.47 -26.47 22.10
C GLU A 30 -3.65 -25.21 21.73
N ASP A 31 -2.43 -25.05 22.27
CA ASP A 31 -1.52 -23.97 21.90
C ASP A 31 -0.70 -24.32 20.66
N PHE A 32 -0.69 -23.40 19.68
CA PHE A 32 0.23 -23.47 18.56
C PHE A 32 1.64 -23.06 18.98
N LYS A 33 2.62 -23.94 18.78
CA LYS A 33 4.04 -23.67 19.03
C LYS A 33 4.81 -23.74 17.73
N LEU A 34 5.58 -22.69 17.45
CA LEU A 34 6.54 -22.61 16.34
C LEU A 34 7.95 -22.54 16.91
N SER A 35 8.82 -23.45 16.49
CA SER A 35 10.22 -23.48 16.91
C SER A 35 11.14 -23.27 15.72
N PHE A 36 12.13 -22.38 15.88
CA PHE A 36 13.14 -22.09 14.88
C PHE A 36 14.51 -21.90 15.53
N ILE A 37 15.56 -22.09 14.74
CA ILE A 37 16.94 -21.97 15.20
C ILE A 37 17.56 -20.75 14.53
N HIS A 38 18.18 -19.88 15.32
CA HIS A 38 18.92 -18.73 14.84
C HIS A 38 20.24 -18.60 15.61
N ARG A 39 21.34 -18.39 14.88
CA ARG A 39 22.65 -18.12 15.47
C ARG A 39 22.82 -16.62 15.64
N MET A 40 22.90 -16.17 16.90
CA MET A 40 23.17 -14.77 17.19
C MET A 40 24.57 -14.36 16.66
N PRO A 41 24.70 -13.17 16.05
CA PRO A 41 26.00 -12.70 15.60
C PRO A 41 26.90 -12.36 16.79
N ASP A 42 28.19 -12.61 16.62
CA ASP A 42 29.23 -12.29 17.62
C ASP A 42 29.68 -10.83 17.46
N LEU A 43 28.73 -9.91 17.62
CA LEU A 43 28.97 -8.47 17.54
C LEU A 43 28.52 -7.82 18.84
N LYS A 44 29.46 -7.12 19.50
CA LYS A 44 29.20 -6.45 20.78
C LYS A 44 28.07 -5.43 20.63
N SER A 45 27.14 -5.47 21.59
CA SER A 45 25.97 -4.58 21.64
C SER A 45 24.99 -4.74 20.46
N SER A 46 24.99 -5.88 19.77
CA SER A 46 23.98 -6.15 18.74
C SER A 46 22.65 -6.59 19.33
N ILE A 47 21.56 -6.16 18.68
CA ILE A 47 20.18 -6.53 19.01
C ILE A 47 19.57 -7.24 17.81
N THR A 48 19.12 -8.48 17.99
CA THR A 48 18.40 -9.25 16.97
C THR A 48 16.89 -9.19 17.23
N TYR A 49 16.15 -8.75 16.22
CA TYR A 49 14.69 -8.72 16.18
C TYR A 49 14.18 -9.90 15.36
N PHE A 50 13.02 -10.43 15.73
CA PHE A 50 12.29 -11.45 14.97
C PHE A 50 10.88 -10.97 14.65
N ALA A 51 10.36 -11.39 13.51
CA ALA A 51 8.97 -11.18 13.13
C ALA A 51 8.43 -12.39 12.37
N PHE A 52 7.11 -12.56 12.37
CA PHE A 52 6.46 -13.66 11.68
C PHE A 52 6.60 -13.58 10.16
N CYS A 53 6.56 -12.37 9.61
CA CYS A 53 6.78 -12.05 8.20
C CYS A 53 7.56 -10.73 8.08
N PHE A 54 7.93 -10.34 6.85
CA PHE A 54 8.58 -9.07 6.58
C PHE A 54 7.69 -7.91 7.06
N PRO A 55 8.13 -7.13 8.07
CA PRO A 55 7.35 -6.01 8.53
C PRO A 55 7.27 -4.94 7.45
N HIS A 56 6.09 -4.35 7.32
CA HIS A 56 5.86 -3.15 6.52
C HIS A 56 5.09 -2.17 7.41
N SER A 57 5.73 -1.06 7.77
CA SER A 57 5.10 -0.11 8.67
C SER A 57 4.06 0.74 7.93
N TYR A 58 3.17 1.36 8.69
CA TYR A 58 2.24 2.34 8.14
C TYR A 58 3.00 3.51 7.49
N GLU A 59 4.11 3.95 8.09
CA GLU A 59 4.96 5.03 7.53
C GLU A 59 5.57 4.63 6.18
N ASP A 60 6.10 3.40 6.06
CA ASP A 60 6.61 2.87 4.79
C ASP A 60 5.54 2.90 3.70
N MET A 61 4.30 2.51 4.05
CA MET A 61 3.17 2.53 3.12
C MET A 61 2.82 3.96 2.71
N GLN A 62 2.76 4.90 3.66
CA GLN A 62 2.46 6.30 3.36
C GLN A 62 3.53 6.93 2.46
N LEU A 63 4.82 6.64 2.69
CA LEU A 63 5.92 7.07 1.83
C LEU A 63 5.82 6.48 0.41
N LEU A 64 5.47 5.19 0.31
CA LEU A 64 5.25 4.52 -0.97
C LEU A 64 4.11 5.18 -1.76
N LEU A 65 2.98 5.44 -1.11
CA LEU A 65 1.84 6.11 -1.76
C LEU A 65 2.18 7.54 -2.19
N ASN A 66 2.92 8.29 -1.38
CA ASN A 66 3.39 9.63 -1.77
C ASN A 66 4.33 9.57 -2.99
N THR A 67 5.09 8.49 -3.13
CA THR A 67 5.92 8.27 -4.33
C THR A 67 5.05 8.06 -5.56
N TYR A 68 3.97 7.27 -5.46
CA TYR A 68 3.01 7.10 -6.55
C TYR A 68 2.23 8.37 -6.87
N ASP A 69 1.86 9.15 -5.85
CA ASP A 69 1.26 10.46 -6.03
C ASP A 69 2.20 11.32 -6.90
N ASN A 70 3.50 11.40 -6.59
CA ASN A 70 4.44 12.19 -7.40
C ASN A 70 4.65 11.64 -8.82
N LEU A 71 4.60 10.33 -9.02
CA LEU A 71 4.80 9.70 -10.33
C LEU A 71 3.58 9.82 -11.25
N TYR A 72 2.37 9.71 -10.69
CA TYR A 72 1.14 9.55 -11.48
C TYR A 72 0.11 10.66 -11.28
N HIS A 73 0.36 11.64 -10.40
CA HIS A 73 -0.44 12.86 -10.31
C HIS A 73 -0.15 13.76 -11.53
N SER A 74 -0.51 13.26 -12.71
CA SER A 74 -0.30 13.93 -13.98
C SER A 74 -1.53 14.75 -14.36
N ARG A 75 -1.29 15.89 -15.01
CA ARG A 75 -2.34 16.71 -15.64
C ARG A 75 -2.90 16.09 -16.92
N LEU A 76 -2.59 14.81 -17.20
CA LEU A 76 -3.07 14.13 -18.40
C LEU A 76 -4.59 14.02 -18.42
N ALA A 77 -5.24 14.04 -17.25
CA ALA A 77 -6.70 14.11 -17.18
C ALA A 77 -7.23 15.30 -17.97
N ASP A 78 -6.72 16.51 -17.72
CA ASP A 78 -7.14 17.72 -18.43
C ASP A 78 -6.85 17.62 -19.93
N TYR A 79 -5.67 17.11 -20.31
CA TYR A 79 -5.31 16.89 -21.71
C TYR A 79 -6.32 15.99 -22.45
N TYR A 80 -6.64 14.82 -21.89
CA TYR A 80 -7.57 13.88 -22.53
C TYR A 80 -9.02 14.37 -22.53
N LEU A 81 -9.41 15.22 -21.58
CA LEU A 81 -10.73 15.86 -21.56
C LEU A 81 -10.87 16.94 -22.63
N GLU A 82 -9.80 17.69 -22.88
CA GLU A 82 -9.75 18.71 -23.94
C GLU A 82 -9.64 18.09 -25.34
N HIS A 83 -9.14 16.86 -25.45
CA HIS A 83 -8.89 16.16 -26.73
C HIS A 83 -9.59 14.79 -26.82
N PRO A 84 -10.93 14.71 -26.76
CA PRO A 84 -11.67 13.44 -26.64
C PRO A 84 -11.58 12.52 -27.87
N SER A 85 -11.16 13.05 -29.03
CA SER A 85 -10.93 12.28 -30.25
C SER A 85 -9.54 11.63 -30.32
N MET A 86 -8.60 12.05 -29.46
CA MET A 86 -7.25 11.50 -29.45
C MET A 86 -7.26 10.08 -28.87
N PRO A 87 -6.52 9.13 -29.48
CA PRO A 87 -6.39 7.80 -28.92
C PRO A 87 -5.61 7.87 -27.61
N VAL A 88 -6.13 7.23 -26.57
CA VAL A 88 -5.45 7.11 -25.29
C VAL A 88 -4.24 6.19 -25.44
N ASN A 89 -3.08 6.65 -25.01
CA ASN A 89 -1.88 5.83 -24.95
C ASN A 89 -2.04 4.72 -23.89
N SER A 90 -1.76 3.48 -24.26
CA SER A 90 -1.86 2.33 -23.36
C SER A 90 -0.89 2.36 -22.20
N SER A 91 0.19 3.16 -22.27
CA SER A 91 1.11 3.36 -21.14
C SER A 91 0.61 4.38 -20.13
N ASP A 92 -0.40 5.18 -20.47
CA ASP A 92 -0.87 6.26 -19.60
C ASP A 92 -1.86 5.72 -18.58
N ILE A 93 -1.58 6.00 -17.31
CA ILE A 93 -2.34 5.51 -16.17
C ILE A 93 -3.03 6.69 -15.50
N TYR A 94 -4.35 6.64 -15.43
CA TYR A 94 -5.11 7.49 -14.53
C TYR A 94 -4.98 6.94 -13.13
N TYR A 95 -4.43 7.77 -12.24
CA TYR A 95 -4.26 7.47 -10.82
C TYR A 95 -4.89 8.59 -10.00
N HIS A 96 -5.68 8.20 -9.00
CA HIS A 96 -6.25 9.13 -8.03
C HIS A 96 -6.27 8.48 -6.65
N ARG A 97 -5.76 9.19 -5.66
CA ARG A 97 -5.75 8.79 -4.25
C ARG A 97 -6.53 9.81 -3.45
N GLU A 98 -7.42 9.34 -2.59
CA GLU A 98 -8.21 10.16 -1.68
C GLU A 98 -8.38 9.46 -0.33
N THR A 99 -8.56 10.24 0.75
CA THR A 99 -8.89 9.66 2.06
C THR A 99 -10.34 9.17 2.04
N LEU A 100 -10.55 7.87 2.21
CA LEU A 100 -11.88 7.29 2.35
C LEU A 100 -12.46 7.55 3.73
N CYS A 101 -11.68 7.29 4.77
CA CYS A 101 -12.03 7.51 6.17
C CYS A 101 -10.78 7.35 7.06
N TYR A 102 -10.99 7.34 8.37
CA TYR A 102 -9.95 7.07 9.36
C TYR A 102 -10.26 5.79 10.13
N SER A 103 -9.22 5.03 10.50
CA SER A 103 -9.35 3.92 11.44
C SER A 103 -9.65 4.43 12.86
N SER A 104 -9.93 3.52 13.80
CA SER A 104 -10.11 3.86 15.23
C SER A 104 -8.90 4.59 15.81
N ASP A 105 -7.71 4.27 15.32
CA ASP A 105 -6.45 4.87 15.76
C ASP A 105 -6.08 6.12 14.93
N SER A 106 -7.05 6.68 14.20
CA SER A 106 -6.89 7.89 13.38
C SER A 106 -5.90 7.76 12.21
N ASN A 107 -5.57 6.54 11.78
CA ASN A 107 -4.79 6.33 10.55
C ASN A 107 -5.68 6.51 9.32
N ARG A 108 -5.12 7.08 8.24
CA ARG A 108 -5.84 7.26 6.97
C ARG A 108 -6.08 5.91 6.31
N LEU A 109 -7.32 5.68 5.92
CA LEU A 109 -7.69 4.64 4.98
C LEU A 109 -7.87 5.32 3.62
N ASP A 110 -6.94 5.07 2.71
CA ASP A 110 -6.95 5.67 1.38
C ASP A 110 -7.70 4.80 0.37
N LEU A 111 -8.52 5.45 -0.47
CA LEU A 111 -9.10 4.85 -1.67
C LEU A 111 -8.24 5.23 -2.87
N ILE A 112 -7.77 4.24 -3.60
CA ILE A 112 -6.95 4.42 -4.82
C ILE A 112 -7.74 3.95 -6.02
N THR A 113 -7.92 4.84 -7.00
CA THR A 113 -8.54 4.55 -8.29
C THR A 113 -7.45 4.50 -9.35
N ILE A 114 -7.32 3.35 -10.02
CA ILE A 114 -6.38 3.13 -11.12
C ILE A 114 -7.15 2.65 -12.35
N THR A 115 -7.00 3.34 -13.47
CA THR A 115 -7.65 2.97 -14.75
C THR A 115 -6.88 3.57 -15.93
N SER A 116 -7.22 3.16 -17.15
CA SER A 116 -6.81 3.91 -18.35
C SER A 116 -7.61 5.21 -18.47
N TYR A 117 -7.13 6.18 -19.27
CA TYR A 117 -7.88 7.39 -19.63
C TYR A 117 -9.05 7.13 -20.61
N LYS A 118 -9.28 5.89 -21.04
CA LYS A 118 -10.30 5.57 -22.04
C LYS A 118 -11.70 5.93 -21.54
N GLY A 119 -12.38 6.79 -22.28
CA GLY A 119 -13.75 7.21 -21.98
C GLY A 119 -13.86 8.12 -20.76
N ILE A 120 -12.76 8.77 -20.32
CA ILE A 120 -12.80 9.77 -19.25
C ILE A 120 -13.82 10.87 -19.55
N THR A 121 -14.49 11.36 -18.52
CA THR A 121 -15.51 12.42 -18.63
C THR A 121 -15.23 13.55 -17.65
N ASN A 122 -15.82 14.72 -17.88
CA ASN A 122 -15.70 15.84 -16.94
C ASN A 122 -16.43 15.60 -15.61
N GLU A 123 -17.34 14.64 -15.56
CA GLU A 123 -18.08 14.27 -14.34
C GLU A 123 -17.15 13.59 -13.32
N ARG A 124 -17.47 13.77 -12.03
CA ARG A 124 -16.74 13.17 -10.91
C ARG A 124 -17.60 12.13 -10.22
N GLU A 125 -16.96 11.13 -9.62
CA GLU A 125 -17.64 10.11 -8.82
C GLU A 125 -18.40 10.74 -7.65
N HIS A 126 -19.51 10.12 -7.24
CA HIS A 126 -20.36 10.65 -6.17
C HIS A 126 -19.85 10.30 -4.77
N HIS A 127 -20.07 11.21 -3.82
CA HIS A 127 -19.97 10.91 -2.39
C HIS A 127 -21.22 10.16 -1.93
N PHE A 128 -21.16 8.82 -1.98
CA PHE A 128 -22.31 7.97 -1.69
C PHE A 128 -22.65 7.84 -0.20
N ASP A 129 -21.72 8.18 0.70
CA ASP A 129 -21.93 8.14 2.15
C ASP A 129 -21.38 9.43 2.79
N LYS A 130 -22.16 10.02 3.71
CA LYS A 130 -21.80 11.25 4.44
C LYS A 130 -20.75 11.02 5.54
N LYS A 131 -20.53 9.77 5.94
CA LYS A 131 -19.51 9.37 6.93
C LYS A 131 -18.16 9.05 6.30
N LEU A 132 -18.13 8.91 4.97
CA LEU A 132 -16.92 8.70 4.20
C LEU A 132 -16.48 10.02 3.57
N PHE A 133 -15.23 10.06 3.12
CA PHE A 133 -14.61 11.21 2.48
C PHE A 133 -14.57 12.42 3.41
N PRO A 134 -13.81 12.36 4.52
CA PRO A 134 -13.75 13.45 5.51
C PRO A 134 -13.26 14.78 4.90
N ASP A 135 -12.52 14.70 3.80
CA ASP A 135 -11.95 15.84 3.08
C ASP A 135 -12.91 16.43 2.02
N VAL A 136 -14.22 16.10 2.05
CA VAL A 136 -15.24 16.63 1.11
C VAL A 136 -15.24 18.17 1.05
N SER A 137 -14.94 18.83 2.18
CA SER A 137 -14.92 20.30 2.28
C SER A 137 -13.62 20.93 1.80
N THR A 138 -12.57 20.14 1.51
CA THR A 138 -11.22 20.61 1.21
C THR A 138 -10.68 20.03 -0.12
N ILE A 139 -10.59 20.92 -1.12
CA ILE A 139 -9.71 20.91 -2.32
C ILE A 139 -9.73 19.70 -3.28
N THR A 140 -9.71 18.45 -2.81
CA THR A 140 -9.63 17.25 -3.66
C THR A 140 -11.00 16.83 -4.17
N LYS A 141 -11.23 17.08 -5.47
CA LYS A 141 -12.39 16.52 -6.18
C LYS A 141 -12.24 15.00 -6.26
N ARG A 142 -13.37 14.28 -6.09
CA ARG A 142 -13.49 12.84 -6.41
C ARG A 142 -12.90 12.52 -7.79
N PRO A 143 -12.51 11.26 -8.04
CA PRO A 143 -11.97 10.85 -9.32
C PRO A 143 -12.99 11.06 -10.45
N HIS A 144 -12.49 11.16 -11.68
CA HIS A 144 -13.34 11.26 -12.86
C HIS A 144 -14.18 10.01 -13.06
N GLN A 145 -15.36 10.18 -13.63
CA GLN A 145 -16.14 9.07 -14.17
C GLN A 145 -15.62 8.69 -15.56
N PHE A 146 -15.81 7.42 -15.93
CA PHE A 146 -15.39 6.89 -17.23
C PHE A 146 -16.56 6.14 -17.86
N ARG A 147 -16.80 6.39 -19.15
CA ARG A 147 -17.85 5.71 -19.92
C ARG A 147 -17.49 4.24 -20.15
N ASN A 148 -18.51 3.39 -20.20
CA ASN A 148 -18.38 1.97 -20.52
C ASN A 148 -17.42 1.20 -19.58
N LYS A 149 -17.30 1.63 -18.31
CA LYS A 149 -16.73 0.79 -17.25
C LYS A 149 -17.55 -0.51 -17.20
N ARG A 150 -16.88 -1.65 -17.25
CA ARG A 150 -17.47 -2.99 -17.09
C ARG A 150 -17.13 -3.53 -15.71
#